data_AF-A0A3P8QUB9-F1
#
_entry.id   AF-A0A3P8QUB9-F1
#
_cell.length_a   1.000
_cell.length_b   1.000
_cell.length_c   1.000
_cell.angle_alpha   90.00
_cell.angle_beta   90.00
_cell.angle_gamma   90.00
#
_symmetry.space_group_name_H-M   'P 1'
#
loop_
_entity.id
_entity.type
_entity.pdbx_description
1 polymer ?
#
loop_
_entity_poly.entity_id
_entity_poly.type
_entity_poly.pdbx_seq_one_letter_code
_entity_poly.pdbx_strand_id
1 'polypeptide(L)'
;MRSSMLVLFLFLSAQAVAATRGDLYTTTTAAQENTPSDNPDSIPVVDPKLFTKRHYLSPRVLFSSQPPDAEPSGSQSAGRRTRRQAGQPQHRGMYSVCESISVWVVNKTKATDTLGREVTVLPDVKINNVNMKQYFFETTCHSPRSGSSGCLGIDARHWNSYCTNSHTFVRALTSFQNLVAWRHIRINVACVCVLSRKSWRQ
;
A
#
# COMPACT_ATOMS: atom_id res chain seq x y z
N MET A 1 -49.03 43.81 5.04
CA MET A 1 -47.99 44.50 4.26
C MET A 1 -46.94 43.47 3.82
N ARG A 2 -46.83 43.27 2.49
CA ARG A 2 -45.68 42.77 1.69
C ARG A 2 -45.09 41.39 2.06
N SER A 3 -45.46 40.32 1.34
CA SER A 3 -44.89 39.80 0.06
C SER A 3 -43.64 38.96 0.29
N SER A 4 -43.69 37.62 0.19
CA SER A 4 -43.58 36.80 -1.04
C SER A 4 -42.27 37.03 -1.80
N MET A 5 -41.44 35.98 -1.88
CA MET A 5 -40.46 35.74 -2.96
C MET A 5 -40.26 34.21 -3.11
N LEU A 6 -41.06 33.63 -4.01
CA LEU A 6 -40.77 32.37 -4.69
C LEU A 6 -39.54 32.59 -5.59
N VAL A 7 -38.49 31.79 -5.43
CA VAL A 7 -37.39 31.73 -6.41
C VAL A 7 -37.44 30.39 -7.12
N LEU A 8 -37.88 30.48 -8.37
CA LEU A 8 -37.94 29.43 -9.38
C LEU A 8 -36.56 29.34 -10.03
N PHE A 9 -35.85 28.21 -9.92
CA PHE A 9 -34.68 27.94 -10.76
C PHE A 9 -35.05 26.92 -11.84
N LEU A 10 -35.02 27.42 -13.08
CA LEU A 10 -35.32 26.71 -14.32
C LEU A 10 -34.22 25.71 -14.67
N PHE A 11 -34.64 24.51 -15.08
CA PHE A 11 -33.82 23.51 -15.75
C PHE A 11 -33.41 23.99 -17.15
N LEU A 12 -32.12 23.86 -17.49
CA LEU A 12 -31.64 23.90 -18.87
C LEU A 12 -30.99 22.55 -19.20
N SER A 13 -31.79 21.66 -19.76
CA SER A 13 -31.36 20.47 -20.47
C SER A 13 -31.01 20.87 -21.91
N ALA A 14 -29.75 20.75 -22.31
CA ALA A 14 -29.35 20.80 -23.71
C ALA A 14 -29.40 19.39 -24.29
N GLN A 15 -30.45 19.10 -25.06
CA GLN A 15 -30.45 18.01 -26.04
C GLN A 15 -29.93 18.57 -27.37
N ALA A 16 -28.94 17.92 -27.96
CA ALA A 16 -28.59 18.10 -29.36
C ALA A 16 -29.00 16.84 -30.13
N VAL A 17 -29.95 17.00 -31.05
CA VAL A 17 -30.45 15.94 -31.93
C VAL A 17 -29.80 16.07 -33.31
N ALA A 18 -29.28 14.92 -33.75
CA ALA A 18 -29.01 14.38 -35.09
C ALA A 18 -28.95 15.30 -36.33
N ALA A 19 -27.91 15.08 -37.13
CA ALA A 19 -27.97 15.16 -38.58
C ALA A 19 -27.79 13.75 -39.18
N THR A 20 -28.78 13.36 -40.00
CA THR A 20 -28.90 12.15 -40.82
C THR A 20 -28.16 12.28 -42.16
N ARG A 21 -27.48 11.22 -42.64
CA ARG A 21 -27.47 10.72 -44.06
C ARG A 21 -26.56 9.46 -44.17
N GLY A 22 -27.10 8.29 -44.53
CA GLY A 22 -26.88 7.56 -45.81
C GLY A 22 -25.51 6.83 -45.84
N ASP A 23 -25.28 5.58 -46.21
CA ASP A 23 -26.03 4.55 -46.96
C ASP A 23 -25.44 3.16 -46.65
N LEU A 24 -26.10 2.15 -47.21
CA LEU A 24 -26.04 0.69 -47.01
C LEU A 24 -24.97 -0.05 -47.86
N TYR A 25 -24.65 -1.29 -47.44
CA TYR A 25 -23.83 -2.38 -48.06
C TYR A 25 -22.30 -2.15 -48.06
N THR A 26 -21.43 -3.08 -47.67
CA THR A 26 -21.32 -4.53 -48.00
C THR A 26 -20.54 -5.32 -46.93
N THR A 27 -20.88 -6.61 -46.86
CA THR A 27 -20.15 -7.76 -46.29
C THR A 27 -18.64 -7.80 -46.59
N THR A 28 -17.83 -8.38 -45.69
CA THR A 28 -16.94 -9.56 -45.93
C THR A 28 -15.80 -9.71 -44.89
N THR A 29 -15.80 -10.88 -44.21
CA THR A 29 -14.71 -11.68 -43.58
C THR A 29 -13.71 -11.14 -42.55
N ALA A 30 -13.77 -11.78 -41.37
CA ALA A 30 -12.71 -12.52 -40.68
C ALA A 30 -11.35 -11.87 -40.35
N ALA A 31 -11.10 -11.70 -39.05
CA ALA A 31 -9.85 -12.14 -38.40
C ALA A 31 -10.10 -12.34 -36.89
N GLN A 32 -9.75 -13.52 -36.41
CA GLN A 32 -9.64 -13.90 -35.00
C GLN A 32 -8.80 -12.89 -34.21
N GLU A 33 -9.23 -12.55 -33.00
CA GLU A 33 -8.28 -12.17 -31.96
C GLU A 33 -8.55 -12.99 -30.70
N ASN A 34 -7.50 -13.70 -30.32
CA ASN A 34 -7.51 -14.83 -29.41
C ASN A 34 -7.71 -14.36 -27.96
N THR A 35 -8.67 -14.96 -27.27
CA THR A 35 -8.75 -14.99 -25.80
C THR A 35 -7.53 -15.73 -25.24
N PRO A 36 -6.66 -15.10 -24.42
CA PRO A 36 -5.59 -15.81 -23.74
C PRO A 36 -6.17 -16.57 -22.54
N SER A 37 -5.87 -17.85 -22.51
CA SER A 37 -6.07 -18.79 -21.42
C SER A 37 -5.62 -18.23 -20.07
N ASP A 38 -6.51 -18.23 -19.08
CA ASP A 38 -6.21 -17.97 -17.67
C ASP A 38 -5.30 -19.06 -17.11
N ASN A 39 -3.98 -18.83 -17.22
CA ASN A 39 -2.97 -19.62 -16.52
C ASN A 39 -2.68 -18.91 -15.18
N PRO A 40 -2.99 -19.53 -14.02
CA PRO A 40 -2.93 -18.86 -12.71
C PRO A 40 -1.52 -18.41 -12.27
N ASP A 41 -0.48 -18.85 -13.00
CA ASP A 41 0.92 -18.49 -12.75
C ASP A 41 1.44 -17.34 -13.64
N SER A 42 0.59 -16.78 -14.50
CA SER A 42 1.02 -15.71 -15.41
C SER A 42 0.92 -14.32 -14.75
N ILE A 43 2.02 -13.57 -14.85
CA ILE A 43 2.13 -12.23 -14.29
C ILE A 43 1.21 -11.25 -15.06
N PRO A 44 0.27 -10.54 -14.40
CA PRO A 44 -0.78 -9.76 -15.07
C PRO A 44 -0.26 -8.47 -15.70
N VAL A 45 -0.63 -8.20 -16.96
CA VAL A 45 -0.21 -6.99 -17.70
C VAL A 45 -1.05 -5.75 -17.31
N VAL A 46 -0.42 -4.60 -16.99
CA VAL A 46 -1.08 -3.37 -16.50
C VAL A 46 -0.74 -2.14 -17.35
N ASP A 47 -1.74 -1.28 -17.59
CA ASP A 47 -1.65 -0.04 -18.38
C ASP A 47 -0.73 1.02 -17.72
N PRO A 48 0.28 1.56 -18.45
CA PRO A 48 1.18 2.62 -17.99
C PRO A 48 0.50 3.93 -17.57
N LYS A 49 -0.71 4.20 -18.07
CA LYS A 49 -1.47 5.42 -17.74
C LYS A 49 -1.83 5.50 -16.25
N LEU A 50 -1.78 4.39 -15.53
CA LEU A 50 -1.97 4.34 -14.07
C LEU A 50 -0.84 5.01 -13.27
N PHE A 51 0.32 5.24 -13.90
CA PHE A 51 1.50 5.85 -13.27
C PHE A 51 1.73 7.31 -13.69
N THR A 52 0.91 7.84 -14.62
CA THR A 52 1.10 9.18 -15.15
C THR A 52 0.40 10.22 -14.27
N LYS A 53 1.19 10.94 -13.46
CA LYS A 53 0.84 12.19 -12.74
C LYS A 53 -0.42 12.17 -11.85
N ARG A 54 -0.21 11.93 -10.55
CA ARG A 54 -0.73 12.80 -9.48
C ARG A 54 0.38 12.93 -8.44
N HIS A 55 0.65 14.16 -8.02
CA HIS A 55 1.65 14.57 -7.03
C HIS A 55 2.26 13.43 -6.19
N TYR A 56 3.59 13.34 -6.19
CA TYR A 56 4.41 12.41 -5.40
C TYR A 56 4.20 12.62 -3.88
N LEU A 57 3.02 12.28 -3.36
CA LEU A 57 2.59 12.53 -1.98
C LEU A 57 2.34 11.23 -1.19
N SER A 58 2.99 10.12 -1.57
CA SER A 58 3.06 8.96 -0.69
C SER A 58 4.48 8.38 -0.70
N PRO A 59 5.37 8.83 0.19
CA PRO A 59 6.75 8.33 0.30
C PRO A 59 6.87 6.88 0.82
N ARG A 60 5.82 6.06 0.71
CA ARG A 60 5.70 4.77 1.40
C ARG A 60 5.50 3.55 0.50
N VAL A 61 5.46 3.73 -0.82
CA VAL A 61 5.50 2.62 -1.78
C VAL A 61 6.46 3.02 -2.89
N LEU A 62 7.51 2.23 -3.07
CA LEU A 62 8.48 2.39 -4.14
C LEU A 62 8.32 1.21 -5.11
N PHE A 63 8.07 1.52 -6.38
CA PHE A 63 8.17 0.54 -7.45
C PHE A 63 9.58 0.64 -8.03
N SER A 64 10.34 -0.44 -7.93
CA SER A 64 11.73 -0.49 -8.42
C SER A 64 12.04 -1.88 -8.97
N SER A 65 12.83 -1.92 -10.03
CA SER A 65 13.41 -3.14 -10.59
C SER A 65 14.58 -3.67 -9.75
N GLN A 66 15.13 -2.83 -8.87
CA GLN A 66 16.20 -3.18 -7.95
C GLN A 66 15.74 -3.02 -6.50
N PRO A 67 16.16 -3.93 -5.59
CA PRO A 67 15.79 -3.82 -4.19
C PRO A 67 16.40 -2.53 -3.59
N PRO A 68 15.73 -1.91 -2.60
CA PRO A 68 16.17 -0.64 -2.00
C PRO A 68 17.59 -0.65 -1.42
N ASP A 69 18.12 -1.84 -1.12
CA ASP A 69 19.44 -2.05 -0.51
C ASP A 69 20.49 -2.61 -1.49
N ALA A 70 20.22 -2.59 -2.81
CA ALA A 70 21.24 -2.95 -3.80
C ALA A 70 22.30 -1.85 -3.87
N GLU A 71 23.47 -2.12 -3.29
CA GLU A 71 24.67 -1.29 -3.47
C GLU A 71 24.96 -1.13 -4.98
N PRO A 72 25.18 0.10 -5.47
CA PRO A 72 25.52 0.31 -6.88
C PRO A 72 26.86 -0.37 -7.18
N SER A 73 26.85 -1.29 -8.14
CA SER A 73 28.07 -1.89 -8.68
C SER A 73 28.88 -0.82 -9.42
N GLY A 74 29.84 -0.20 -8.72
CA GLY A 74 30.61 0.92 -9.29
C GLY A 74 31.95 1.21 -8.62
N SER A 75 33.01 0.62 -9.20
CA SER A 75 34.43 1.00 -9.13
C SER A 75 35.17 0.82 -7.79
N GLN A 76 35.96 -0.25 -7.74
CA GLN A 76 37.10 -0.38 -6.83
C GLN A 76 38.19 0.63 -7.24
N SER A 77 38.16 1.85 -6.71
CA SER A 77 39.37 2.68 -6.69
C SER A 77 40.17 2.31 -5.45
N ALA A 78 41.31 1.66 -5.68
CA ALA A 78 42.30 1.31 -4.66
C ALA A 78 42.68 2.53 -3.80
N GLY A 79 42.69 2.33 -2.47
CA GLY A 79 43.24 3.30 -1.52
C GLY A 79 42.22 4.03 -0.66
N ARG A 80 41.46 3.32 0.19
CA ARG A 80 40.70 3.97 1.26
C ARG A 80 40.76 3.09 2.50
N ARG A 81 41.43 3.59 3.56
CA ARG A 81 41.46 2.94 4.89
C ARG A 81 40.04 2.52 5.25
N THR A 82 39.86 1.24 5.59
CA THR A 82 38.60 0.72 6.13
C THR A 82 38.27 1.49 7.39
N ARG A 83 37.49 2.56 7.25
CA ARG A 83 36.88 3.28 8.36
C ARG A 83 36.01 2.25 9.05
N ARG A 84 36.37 1.85 10.28
CA ARG A 84 35.49 1.06 11.14
C ARG A 84 34.14 1.78 11.12
N GLN A 85 33.14 1.15 10.53
CA GLN A 85 31.79 1.67 10.62
C GLN A 85 31.41 1.56 12.09
N ALA A 86 31.41 2.69 12.80
CA ALA A 86 30.64 2.78 14.01
C ALA A 86 29.21 2.44 13.60
N GLY A 87 28.64 1.38 14.16
CA GLY A 87 27.23 1.07 13.96
C GLY A 87 26.41 2.34 14.16
N GLN A 88 25.39 2.53 13.32
CA GLN A 88 24.53 3.71 13.34
C GLN A 88 24.27 4.13 14.80
N PRO A 89 24.55 5.38 15.19
CA PRO A 89 24.35 5.81 16.55
C PRO A 89 22.84 5.85 16.82
N GLN A 90 22.29 4.72 17.26
CA GLN A 90 20.95 4.72 17.84
C GLN A 90 21.06 5.50 19.14
N HIS A 91 20.76 6.79 19.04
CA HIS A 91 20.50 7.76 20.09
C HIS A 91 20.81 7.26 21.50
N ARG A 92 22.05 7.47 21.96
CA ARG A 92 22.50 7.11 23.30
C ARG A 92 21.53 7.65 24.35
N GLY A 93 20.83 6.74 25.05
CA GLY A 93 19.85 7.09 26.10
C GLY A 93 18.39 7.21 25.65
N MET A 94 18.06 7.01 24.38
CA MET A 94 16.68 6.94 23.90
C MET A 94 16.29 5.48 23.64
N TYR A 95 15.29 5.00 24.39
CA TYR A 95 14.76 3.64 24.28
C TYR A 95 13.31 3.71 23.82
N SER A 96 12.93 2.82 22.90
CA SER A 96 11.52 2.70 22.53
C SER A 96 10.75 2.02 23.66
N VAL A 97 9.52 2.49 23.88
CA VAL A 97 8.61 1.92 24.88
C VAL A 97 8.21 0.49 24.50
N CYS A 98 8.10 0.23 23.19
CA CYS A 98 7.92 -1.10 22.61
C CYS A 98 9.04 -1.35 21.61
N GLU A 99 9.62 -2.54 21.64
CA GLU A 99 10.59 -2.96 20.62
C GLU A 99 9.86 -3.29 19.32
N SER A 100 10.43 -2.88 18.18
CA SER A 100 9.80 -3.08 16.87
C SER A 100 10.84 -3.43 15.82
N ILE A 101 10.46 -4.30 14.88
CA ILE A 101 11.29 -4.70 13.75
C ILE A 101 10.60 -4.26 12.47
N SER A 102 11.35 -3.56 11.60
CA SER A 102 10.86 -3.12 10.30
C SER A 102 11.57 -3.89 9.18
N VAL A 103 10.82 -4.46 8.24
CA VAL A 103 11.34 -5.30 7.16
C VAL A 103 10.59 -5.01 5.86
N TRP A 104 11.30 -5.06 4.75
CA TRP A 104 10.71 -5.12 3.42
C TRP A 104 10.13 -6.52 3.15
N VAL A 105 8.81 -6.63 3.16
CA VAL A 105 8.08 -7.86 2.86
C VAL A 105 7.96 -8.02 1.35
N VAL A 106 8.65 -9.01 0.80
CA VAL A 106 8.68 -9.32 -0.64
C VAL A 106 7.50 -10.19 -1.07
N ASN A 107 7.16 -11.21 -0.27
CA ASN A 107 6.19 -12.23 -0.64
C ASN A 107 4.87 -12.06 0.12
N LYS A 108 4.23 -10.89 -0.03
CA LYS A 108 2.91 -10.65 0.56
C LYS A 108 1.82 -11.11 -0.42
N THR A 109 1.08 -12.14 -0.06
CA THR A 109 0.02 -12.74 -0.92
C THR A 109 -1.39 -12.37 -0.50
N LYS A 110 -1.59 -11.97 0.76
CA LYS A 110 -2.90 -11.68 1.34
C LYS A 110 -2.86 -10.38 2.12
N ALA A 111 -3.94 -9.62 2.03
CA ALA A 111 -4.15 -8.43 2.84
C ALA A 111 -5.65 -8.13 3.02
N THR A 112 -5.96 -7.19 3.91
CA THR A 112 -7.33 -6.73 4.14
C THR A 112 -7.51 -5.35 3.50
N ASP A 113 -8.53 -5.18 2.66
CA ASP A 113 -8.89 -3.89 2.06
C ASP A 113 -9.54 -2.94 3.09
N THR A 114 -9.71 -1.66 2.76
CA THR A 114 -10.40 -0.67 3.61
C THR A 114 -11.83 -1.06 3.96
N LEU A 115 -12.47 -1.85 3.09
CA LEU A 115 -13.81 -2.40 3.29
C LEU A 115 -13.82 -3.64 4.20
N GLY A 116 -12.68 -4.02 4.79
CA GLY A 116 -12.57 -5.15 5.70
C GLY A 116 -12.54 -6.53 5.02
N ARG A 117 -12.54 -6.56 3.68
CA ARG A 117 -12.52 -7.81 2.90
C ARG A 117 -11.09 -8.32 2.73
N GLU A 118 -10.91 -9.63 2.81
CA GLU A 118 -9.64 -10.28 2.47
C GLU A 118 -9.46 -10.26 0.94
N VAL A 119 -8.31 -9.76 0.49
CA VAL A 119 -7.95 -9.64 -0.93
C VAL A 119 -6.57 -10.27 -1.17
N THR A 120 -6.38 -10.81 -2.36
CA THR A 120 -5.10 -11.41 -2.76
C THR A 120 -4.20 -10.32 -3.32
N VAL A 121 -3.01 -10.14 -2.75
CA VAL A 121 -1.99 -9.21 -3.25
C VAL A 121 -1.20 -9.92 -4.35
N LEU A 122 -1.07 -9.27 -5.50
CA LEU A 122 -0.37 -9.83 -6.65
C LEU A 122 1.15 -9.70 -6.42
N PRO A 123 1.92 -10.80 -6.35
CA PRO A 123 3.35 -10.73 -6.04
C PRO A 123 4.14 -10.05 -7.17
N ASP A 124 3.78 -10.39 -8.41
CA ASP A 124 4.36 -9.87 -9.63
C ASP A 124 3.27 -9.21 -10.48
N VAL A 125 3.62 -8.13 -11.18
CA VAL A 125 2.77 -7.40 -12.10
C VAL A 125 3.58 -7.04 -13.34
N LYS A 126 3.08 -7.31 -14.53
CA LYS A 126 3.75 -7.05 -15.79
C LYS A 126 3.31 -5.67 -16.27
N ILE A 127 4.23 -4.72 -16.44
CA ILE A 127 3.93 -3.39 -16.97
C ILE A 127 4.86 -3.18 -18.15
N ASN A 128 4.33 -2.91 -19.34
CA ASN A 128 5.14 -2.78 -20.58
C ASN A 128 6.10 -3.95 -20.82
N ASN A 129 5.61 -5.19 -20.68
CA ASN A 129 6.42 -6.42 -20.77
C ASN A 129 7.51 -6.60 -19.69
N VAL A 130 7.60 -5.72 -18.69
CA VAL A 130 8.53 -5.86 -17.56
C VAL A 130 7.80 -6.38 -16.33
N ASN A 131 8.32 -7.43 -15.70
CA ASN A 131 7.79 -7.94 -14.44
C ASN A 131 8.27 -7.06 -13.28
N MET A 132 7.31 -6.50 -12.53
CA MET A 132 7.53 -5.66 -11.35
C MET A 132 6.96 -6.34 -10.11
N LYS A 133 7.72 -6.31 -9.01
CA LYS A 133 7.28 -6.82 -7.71
C LYS A 133 6.75 -5.71 -6.82
N GLN A 134 5.80 -6.05 -5.96
CA GLN A 134 5.29 -5.16 -4.92
C GLN A 134 5.99 -5.45 -3.59
N TYR A 135 6.68 -4.46 -3.04
CA TYR A 135 7.33 -4.56 -1.73
C TYR A 135 6.58 -3.71 -0.70
N PHE A 136 6.41 -4.25 0.50
CA PHE A 136 5.73 -3.56 1.60
C PHE A 136 6.70 -3.37 2.75
N PHE A 137 6.88 -2.14 3.21
CA PHE A 137 7.68 -1.88 4.41
C PHE A 137 6.78 -2.07 5.63
N GLU A 138 6.89 -3.23 6.28
CA GLU A 138 6.09 -3.55 7.46
C GLU A 138 6.91 -3.43 8.74
N THR A 139 6.32 -2.79 9.75
CA THR A 139 6.88 -2.70 11.09
C THR A 139 6.01 -3.48 12.06
N THR A 140 6.59 -4.46 12.74
CA THR A 140 5.89 -5.32 13.71
C THR A 140 6.49 -5.18 15.09
N CYS A 141 5.66 -5.36 16.12
CA CYS A 141 6.09 -5.45 17.51
C CYS A 141 6.97 -6.69 17.71
N HIS A 142 8.17 -6.47 18.25
CA HIS A 142 8.99 -7.56 18.74
C HIS A 142 8.52 -7.94 20.15
N SER A 143 8.22 -9.22 20.36
CA SER A 143 7.83 -9.71 21.68
C SER A 143 9.10 -10.04 22.47
N PRO A 144 9.33 -9.45 23.66
CA PRO A 144 10.48 -9.80 24.47
C PRO A 144 10.38 -11.25 24.93
N ARG A 145 11.48 -12.01 24.79
CA ARG A 145 11.59 -13.43 25.19
C ARG A 145 11.48 -13.65 26.70
N SER A 146 11.44 -12.59 27.51
CA SER A 146 11.53 -12.69 28.97
C SER A 146 10.70 -11.62 29.70
N GLY A 147 9.55 -12.05 30.23
CA GLY A 147 9.10 -11.66 31.58
C GLY A 147 8.43 -10.31 31.82
N SER A 148 8.62 -9.26 31.01
CA SER A 148 7.84 -8.02 31.18
C SER A 148 6.64 -8.01 30.23
N SER A 149 5.45 -8.25 30.79
CA SER A 149 4.19 -8.30 30.03
C SER A 149 3.68 -6.93 29.55
N GLY A 150 4.44 -5.85 29.80
CA GLY A 150 4.02 -4.48 29.54
C GLY A 150 5.12 -3.63 28.93
N CYS A 151 4.74 -2.44 28.46
CA CYS A 151 5.64 -1.54 27.78
C CYS A 151 6.68 -0.92 28.73
N LEU A 152 7.87 -0.64 28.21
CA LEU A 152 9.00 -0.12 28.97
C LEU A 152 8.73 1.30 29.50
N GLY A 153 9.11 1.55 30.75
CA GLY A 153 8.97 2.86 31.41
C GLY A 153 7.55 3.20 31.89
N ILE A 154 6.58 2.29 31.74
CA ILE A 154 5.22 2.49 32.25
C ILE A 154 5.12 2.09 33.71
N ASP A 155 4.41 2.90 34.50
CA ASP A 155 4.10 2.56 35.89
C ASP A 155 3.08 1.41 35.98
N ALA A 156 3.62 0.19 36.14
CA ALA A 156 2.85 -1.03 36.28
C ALA A 156 2.01 -1.09 37.56
N ARG A 157 2.15 -0.16 38.52
CA ARG A 157 1.29 -0.12 39.73
C ARG A 157 -0.12 0.34 39.39
N HIS A 158 -0.23 1.35 38.52
CA HIS A 158 -1.50 1.99 38.19
C HIS A 158 -2.04 1.60 36.81
N TRP A 159 -1.17 1.12 35.92
CA TRP A 159 -1.52 0.85 34.53
C TRP A 159 -1.24 -0.61 34.14
N ASN A 160 -2.15 -1.19 33.38
CA ASN A 160 -1.86 -2.32 32.52
C ASN A 160 -1.40 -1.76 31.17
N SER A 161 -0.38 -2.35 30.58
CA SER A 161 0.14 -1.91 29.30
C SER A 161 0.47 -3.10 28.41
N TYR A 162 0.30 -2.95 27.10
CA TYR A 162 0.72 -3.94 26.12
C TYR A 162 1.10 -3.28 24.80
N CYS A 163 2.02 -3.90 24.08
CA CYS A 163 2.46 -3.44 22.77
C CYS A 163 1.59 -4.08 21.67
N THR A 164 1.12 -3.28 20.72
CA THR A 164 0.31 -3.77 19.59
C THR A 164 0.70 -3.09 18.28
N ASN A 165 0.45 -3.79 17.18
CA ASN A 165 0.72 -3.26 15.85
C ASN A 165 -0.34 -2.22 15.48
N SER A 166 0.11 -1.02 15.17
CA SER A 166 -0.69 -0.05 14.43
C SER A 166 -0.64 -0.36 12.95
N HIS A 167 -1.75 -0.12 12.27
CA HIS A 167 -1.89 -0.37 10.85
C HIS A 167 -2.20 0.91 10.09
N THR A 168 -1.84 0.92 8.81
CA THR A 168 -2.23 1.95 7.86
C THR A 168 -2.67 1.30 6.56
N PHE A 169 -3.30 2.08 5.69
CA PHE A 169 -3.75 1.64 4.39
C PHE A 169 -2.82 2.17 3.30
N VAL A 170 -2.28 1.27 2.48
CA VAL A 170 -1.41 1.60 1.34
C VAL A 170 -2.03 1.13 0.05
N ARG A 171 -1.74 1.83 -1.07
CA ARG A 171 -2.18 1.37 -2.39
C ARG A 171 -1.38 0.15 -2.82
N ALA A 172 -2.11 -0.90 -3.20
CA ALA A 172 -1.54 -2.12 -3.78
C ALA A 172 -2.44 -2.63 -4.91
N LEU A 173 -1.82 -3.32 -5.86
CA LEU A 173 -2.54 -4.07 -6.86
C LEU A 173 -2.99 -5.41 -6.27
N THR A 174 -4.30 -5.66 -6.32
CA THR A 174 -4.92 -6.81 -5.67
C THR A 174 -5.93 -7.47 -6.59
N SER A 175 -6.15 -8.77 -6.41
CA SER A 175 -7.23 -9.53 -7.02
C SER A 175 -8.27 -9.89 -5.96
N PHE A 176 -9.54 -9.66 -6.29
CA PHE A 176 -10.69 -10.08 -5.48
C PHE A 176 -11.83 -10.47 -6.41
N GLN A 177 -12.36 -11.69 -6.27
CA GLN A 177 -13.39 -12.24 -7.17
C GLN A 177 -13.00 -12.10 -8.66
N ASN A 178 -11.76 -12.47 -8.99
CA ASN A 178 -11.17 -12.36 -10.33
C ASN A 178 -11.06 -10.93 -10.89
N LEU A 179 -11.33 -9.89 -10.09
CA LEU A 179 -11.18 -8.50 -10.47
C LEU A 179 -9.89 -7.91 -9.90
N VAL A 180 -8.95 -7.62 -10.81
CA VAL A 180 -7.70 -6.93 -10.52
C VAL A 180 -7.94 -5.42 -10.46
N ALA A 181 -7.64 -4.80 -9.32
CA ALA A 181 -7.79 -3.37 -9.14
C ALA A 181 -6.81 -2.82 -8.10
N TRP A 182 -6.57 -1.51 -8.19
CA TRP A 182 -5.92 -0.77 -7.12
C TRP A 182 -6.86 -0.67 -5.93
N ARG A 183 -6.44 -1.24 -4.80
CA ARG A 183 -7.16 -1.18 -3.53
C ARG A 183 -6.23 -0.64 -2.44
N HIS A 184 -6.83 -0.26 -1.31
CA HIS A 184 -6.09 0.23 -0.17
C HIS A 184 -6.00 -0.90 0.85
N ILE A 185 -4.84 -1.53 0.95
CA ILE A 185 -4.63 -2.68 1.82
C ILE A 185 -4.02 -2.27 3.15
N ARG A 186 -4.41 -2.99 4.21
CA ARG A 186 -3.89 -2.83 5.55
C ARG A 186 -2.48 -3.44 5.67
N ILE A 187 -1.52 -2.65 6.15
CA ILE A 187 -0.17 -3.10 6.52
C ILE A 187 0.18 -2.61 7.93
N ASN A 188 1.06 -3.34 8.63
CA ASN A 188 1.59 -2.90 9.93
C ASN A 188 2.66 -1.83 9.73
N VAL A 189 2.57 -0.72 10.46
CA VAL A 189 3.41 0.48 10.23
C VAL A 189 4.20 0.92 11.47
N ALA A 190 3.76 0.56 12.66
CA ALA A 190 4.49 0.83 13.89
C ALA A 190 4.02 -0.08 15.02
N CYS A 191 4.87 -0.27 16.02
CA CYS A 191 4.48 -0.85 17.29
C CYS A 191 4.18 0.25 18.31
N VAL A 192 2.98 0.25 18.89
CA VAL A 192 2.52 1.26 19.85
C VAL A 192 2.17 0.63 21.18
N CYS A 193 2.41 1.37 22.26
CA CYS A 193 1.98 0.96 23.60
C CYS A 193 0.55 1.42 23.87
N VAL A 194 -0.30 0.50 24.30
CA VAL A 194 -1.67 0.77 24.74
C VAL A 194 -1.73 0.63 26.25
N LEU A 195 -2.38 1.60 26.89
CA LEU A 195 -2.56 1.65 28.34
C LEU A 195 -4.02 1.42 28.71
N SER A 196 -4.25 0.71 29.81
CA SER A 196 -5.54 0.66 30.49
C SER A 196 -5.33 0.84 31.99
N ARG A 197 -6.19 1.63 32.62
CA ARG A 197 -6.09 1.91 34.05
C ARG A 197 -6.49 0.66 34.83
N LYS A 198 -5.69 0.25 35.82
CA LYS A 198 -6.11 -0.76 36.78
C LYS A 198 -7.27 -0.17 37.60
N SER A 199 -8.42 -0.81 37.56
CA SER A 199 -9.58 -0.38 38.35
C SER A 199 -9.21 -0.41 39.83
N TRP A 200 -9.42 0.68 40.55
CA TRP A 200 -9.56 0.67 42.00
C TRP A 200 -10.93 0.04 42.32
N ARG A 201 -11.06 -1.29 42.22
CA ARG A 201 -12.05 -1.97 43.05
C ARG A 201 -11.30 -2.42 44.29
N GLN A 202 -11.55 -1.70 45.39
CA GLN A 202 -11.22 -2.12 46.76
C GLN A 202 -11.92 -3.44 47.08
#